data_AF-A0A6H1K453-F1
#
_entry.id   AF-A0A6H1K453-F1
#
_cell.length_a   1.000
_cell.length_b   1.000
_cell.length_c   1.000
_cell.angle_alpha   90.00
_cell.angle_beta   90.00
_cell.angle_gamma   90.00
#
_symmetry.space_group_name_H-M   'P 1'
#
loop_
_entity.id
_entity.type
_entity.pdbx_description
1 polymer ?
#
loop_
_entity_poly.entity_id
_entity_poly.type
_entity_poly.pdbx_seq_one_letter_code
_entity_poly.pdbx_strand_id
1 'polypeptide(L)'
;MEPVQQALDAILAETRAATRTVATALAAADARSTAPPTPREVSAPRTLAAVPSAAAPATHITPPPTPPPTATTPPTPRQSLRHLSLKTLPYVRDHCVYLQPDGWPEPADRFPVVPMTTLLELAAEAAREVCPGGLVTGYSAVRALRWLAVAPPVDLAVSATSDGDGRVRVSLGDYAAVTVHLGARYPAPPPPDPAGLAAGHPAPVSAEALYRDRWMFHGPAFAGVHEVRTLAADGIRGTLRALPAPGALLDAAGQLLGHWMQLKLNGDRLVFPASLDRVRLFGPPPRAGALLAATARICEVRAGSVRGEVELCGADGRVWARLEGWTYRRFGADERVWPMKFTPEVCGIGEPRPGGWCLARRRWSDPASQELVMRRYLGAAERARYDGCAPRARAPWLLGRIAAKDAVRELLWESGAGPVFPAEIQIGSDGHGRPRAEGPLAHGLHLTLAHKDRLAVALAHRAGPVGIDIERVTDDPRALERIALSPAERRLADDLHARHAPGHTGRAYWLTALWCAKQAAAKAAGNGPGRRPLEWVVTPAPGGAVRVVSPDGRPHLVHLDSVDDLSGRHVVAWTGPRPEDRTGTDTLTPTEATHGS
;
A
#
# COMPACT_ATOMS: atom_id res chain seq x y z
N MET A 1 15.80 -29.75 24.42
CA MET A 1 15.51 -28.34 24.73
C MET A 1 16.72 -27.44 24.55
N GLU A 2 17.92 -27.87 24.95
CA GLU A 2 19.16 -27.09 24.87
C GLU A 2 19.56 -26.56 23.48
N PRO A 3 19.38 -27.29 22.36
CA PRO A 3 19.76 -26.80 21.03
C PRO A 3 18.88 -25.65 20.50
N VAL A 4 17.60 -25.65 20.90
CA VAL A 4 16.63 -24.62 20.50
C VAL A 4 16.88 -23.32 21.28
N GLN A 5 17.30 -23.44 22.53
CA GLN A 5 17.65 -22.29 23.36
C GLN A 5 18.95 -21.62 22.90
N GLN A 6 19.97 -22.42 22.51
CA GLN A 6 21.19 -21.89 21.90
C GLN A 6 20.93 -21.19 20.55
N ALA A 7 20.02 -21.72 19.72
CA ALA A 7 19.62 -21.07 18.48
C ALA A 7 18.87 -19.74 18.74
N LEU A 8 18.00 -19.70 19.74
CA LEU A 8 17.28 -18.49 20.13
C LEU A 8 18.22 -17.42 20.71
N ASP A 9 19.17 -17.82 21.55
CA ASP A 9 20.18 -16.92 22.13
C ASP A 9 21.13 -16.37 21.06
N ALA A 10 21.50 -17.17 20.06
CA ALA A 10 22.28 -16.72 18.91
C ALA A 10 21.53 -15.66 18.08
N ILE A 11 20.24 -15.90 17.78
CA ILE A 11 19.39 -14.95 17.05
C ILE A 11 19.19 -13.65 17.85
N LEU A 12 19.02 -13.74 19.17
CA LEU A 12 18.90 -12.57 20.05
C LEU A 12 20.21 -11.78 20.13
N ALA A 13 21.36 -12.45 20.16
CA ALA A 13 22.67 -11.80 20.14
C ALA A 13 22.93 -11.07 18.81
N GLU A 14 22.59 -11.70 17.68
CA GLU A 14 22.72 -11.13 16.34
C GLU A 14 21.78 -9.93 16.15
N THR A 15 20.55 -10.01 16.67
CA THR A 15 19.57 -8.91 16.68
C THR A 15 20.06 -7.72 17.52
N ARG A 16 20.68 -7.98 18.68
CA ARG A 16 21.27 -6.91 19.53
C ARG A 16 22.51 -6.28 18.89
N ALA A 17 23.29 -7.04 18.12
CA ALA A 17 24.42 -6.52 17.36
C ALA A 17 23.94 -5.61 16.21
N ALA A 18 22.96 -6.06 15.42
CA ALA A 18 22.35 -5.27 14.34
C ALA A 18 21.71 -3.97 14.87
N THR A 19 21.02 -4.03 16.00
CA THR A 19 20.40 -2.84 16.64
C THR A 19 21.44 -1.81 17.08
N ARG A 20 22.59 -2.26 17.62
CA ARG A 20 23.70 -1.35 17.97
C ARG A 20 24.31 -0.69 16.74
N THR A 21 24.52 -1.44 15.65
CA THR A 21 25.05 -0.89 14.39
C THR A 21 24.12 0.19 13.81
N VAL A 22 22.80 -0.03 13.85
CA VAL A 22 21.81 0.96 13.40
C VAL A 22 21.77 2.19 14.32
N ALA A 23 21.85 2.00 15.63
CA ALA A 23 21.90 3.11 16.59
C ALA A 23 23.16 3.98 16.41
N THR A 24 24.32 3.37 16.18
CA THR A 24 25.57 4.09 15.91
C THR A 24 25.53 4.84 14.58
N ALA A 25 24.92 4.24 13.54
CA ALA A 25 24.74 4.91 12.24
C ALA A 25 23.79 6.12 12.33
N LEU A 26 22.74 6.03 13.16
CA LEU A 26 21.80 7.14 13.42
C LEU A 26 22.48 8.26 14.22
N ALA A 27 23.26 7.93 15.26
CA ALA A 27 24.02 8.92 16.04
C ALA A 27 25.06 9.66 15.16
N ALA A 28 25.70 8.97 14.22
CA ALA A 28 26.62 9.58 13.26
C ALA A 28 25.90 10.44 12.20
N ALA A 29 24.61 10.21 11.94
CA ALA A 29 23.80 11.06 11.06
C ALA A 29 23.37 12.36 11.78
N ASP A 30 22.99 12.30 13.05
CA ASP A 30 22.62 13.47 13.85
C ASP A 30 23.80 14.43 14.06
N ALA A 31 25.03 13.91 14.24
CA ALA A 31 26.23 14.74 14.36
C ALA A 31 26.59 15.52 13.08
N ARG A 32 26.08 15.11 11.91
CA ARG A 32 26.28 15.82 10.63
C ARG A 32 25.21 16.88 10.35
N SER A 33 24.16 16.97 11.17
CA SER A 33 23.04 17.90 10.98
C SER A 33 23.20 19.24 11.71
N THR A 34 24.28 19.45 12.48
CA THR A 34 24.48 20.65 13.32
C THR A 34 25.48 21.67 12.75
N ALA A 35 25.95 21.51 11.51
CA ALA A 35 26.80 22.50 10.85
C ALA A 35 25.97 23.48 9.98
N PRO A 36 26.25 24.80 10.01
CA PRO A 36 25.51 25.79 9.21
C PRO A 36 25.87 25.69 7.72
N PRO A 37 24.94 26.04 6.79
CA PRO A 37 25.16 25.81 5.37
C PRO A 37 26.01 26.92 4.73
N THR A 38 27.01 26.53 3.95
CA THR A 38 27.67 27.40 2.96
C THR A 38 27.20 27.01 1.55
N PRO A 39 26.97 27.96 0.63
CA PRO A 39 26.47 27.66 -0.69
C PRO A 39 27.62 27.38 -1.66
N ARG A 40 27.64 26.22 -2.33
CA ARG A 40 28.21 26.12 -3.69
C ARG A 40 27.90 24.83 -4.46
N GLU A 41 27.47 25.08 -5.70
CA GLU A 41 27.73 24.45 -7.00
C GLU A 41 27.77 22.92 -7.16
N VAL A 42 26.96 22.49 -8.15
CA VAL A 42 26.75 21.13 -8.64
C VAL A 42 27.98 20.64 -9.40
N SER A 43 28.52 19.48 -9.00
CA SER A 43 29.35 18.62 -9.86
C SER A 43 29.22 17.15 -9.46
N ALA A 44 29.11 16.30 -10.48
CA ALA A 44 28.78 14.87 -10.42
C ALA A 44 29.83 14.00 -9.70
N PRO A 45 29.44 12.87 -9.07
CA PRO A 45 30.39 12.02 -8.38
C PRO A 45 31.12 11.04 -9.32
N ARG A 46 32.46 11.07 -9.22
CA ARG A 46 33.38 10.03 -9.71
C ARG A 46 33.54 8.93 -8.65
N THR A 47 33.60 7.69 -9.14
CA THR A 47 33.86 6.45 -8.42
C THR A 47 35.29 6.40 -7.86
N LEU A 48 35.47 5.97 -6.61
CA LEU A 48 36.79 5.71 -6.01
C LEU A 48 36.98 4.21 -5.76
N ALA A 49 38.11 3.71 -6.25
CA ALA A 49 38.60 2.34 -6.21
C ALA A 49 39.33 2.01 -4.90
N ALA A 50 39.44 0.70 -4.64
CA ALA A 50 40.07 0.10 -3.46
C ALA A 50 41.61 0.13 -3.51
N VAL A 51 42.21 0.09 -2.31
CA VAL A 51 43.66 0.12 -2.02
C VAL A 51 44.22 -1.32 -1.92
N PRO A 52 45.44 -1.60 -2.43
CA PRO A 52 46.02 -2.95 -2.44
C PRO A 52 46.92 -3.24 -1.21
N SER A 53 47.11 -4.52 -0.91
CA SER A 53 48.12 -5.04 0.02
C SER A 53 49.12 -5.92 -0.72
N ALA A 54 50.41 -5.69 -0.48
CA ALA A 54 51.55 -6.33 -1.13
C ALA A 54 52.28 -7.27 -0.16
N ALA A 55 52.69 -8.44 -0.65
CA ALA A 55 53.76 -9.26 -0.07
C ALA A 55 54.50 -9.99 -1.21
N ALA A 56 55.83 -10.08 -1.05
CA ALA A 56 56.84 -10.43 -2.07
C ALA A 56 57.13 -11.96 -2.15
N PRO A 57 57.95 -12.45 -3.10
CA PRO A 57 57.75 -13.72 -3.82
C PRO A 57 58.66 -14.89 -3.37
N ALA A 58 58.29 -16.10 -3.80
CA ALA A 58 59.19 -17.25 -3.92
C ALA A 58 59.11 -17.80 -5.36
N THR A 59 60.28 -17.99 -5.97
CA THR A 59 60.50 -18.39 -7.37
C THR A 59 60.29 -19.89 -7.59
N HIS A 60 59.36 -20.26 -8.47
CA HIS A 60 59.33 -21.57 -9.12
C HIS A 60 59.29 -21.40 -10.64
N ILE A 61 60.20 -22.08 -11.33
CA ILE A 61 60.31 -22.14 -12.79
C ILE A 61 59.21 -23.10 -13.29
N THR A 62 58.40 -22.68 -14.26
CA THR A 62 57.28 -23.46 -14.83
C THR A 62 57.33 -23.39 -16.37
N PRO A 63 57.05 -24.49 -17.10
CA PRO A 63 57.25 -24.65 -18.57
C PRO A 63 56.37 -23.74 -19.45
N PRO A 64 56.63 -23.64 -20.78
CA PRO A 64 56.07 -22.58 -21.62
C PRO A 64 54.54 -22.64 -21.74
N PRO A 65 53.86 -21.47 -21.80
CA PRO A 65 52.41 -21.38 -21.76
C PRO A 65 51.76 -21.77 -23.09
N THR A 66 50.73 -22.62 -22.97
CA THR A 66 49.65 -22.80 -23.96
C THR A 66 49.01 -21.43 -24.27
N PRO A 67 48.64 -21.12 -25.52
CA PRO A 67 48.04 -19.83 -25.86
C PRO A 67 46.77 -19.59 -25.04
N PRO A 68 46.55 -18.35 -24.56
CA PRO A 68 45.38 -18.04 -23.73
C PRO A 68 44.10 -18.22 -24.56
N PRO A 69 43.00 -18.71 -23.96
CA PRO A 69 41.69 -18.61 -24.59
C PRO A 69 41.43 -17.15 -24.91
N THR A 70 40.99 -16.89 -26.14
CA THR A 70 40.66 -15.55 -26.64
C THR A 70 39.71 -14.90 -25.65
N ALA A 71 40.17 -13.85 -24.96
CA ALA A 71 39.35 -13.08 -24.03
C ALA A 71 38.20 -12.48 -24.84
N THR A 72 37.03 -13.11 -24.74
CA THR A 72 35.82 -12.61 -25.38
C THR A 72 35.44 -11.36 -24.60
N THR A 73 35.60 -10.19 -25.21
CA THR A 73 35.18 -8.92 -24.63
C THR A 73 33.72 -9.08 -24.16
N PRO A 74 33.39 -8.79 -22.89
CA PRO A 74 32.02 -8.92 -22.43
C PRO A 74 31.12 -8.08 -23.34
N PRO A 75 29.98 -8.64 -23.80
CA PRO A 75 29.12 -7.96 -24.77
C PRO A 75 28.70 -6.60 -24.22
N THR A 76 28.98 -5.54 -24.98
CA THR A 76 28.66 -4.17 -24.57
C THR A 76 27.15 -4.00 -24.53
N PRO A 77 26.55 -3.56 -23.40
CA PRO A 77 25.12 -3.33 -23.32
C PRO A 77 24.68 -2.22 -24.29
N ARG A 78 23.61 -2.46 -25.05
CA ARG A 78 22.90 -1.40 -25.75
C ARG A 78 22.05 -0.64 -24.74
N GLN A 79 22.26 0.66 -24.64
CA GLN A 79 21.52 1.55 -23.74
C GLN A 79 20.61 2.48 -24.53
N SER A 80 19.41 2.73 -24.02
CA SER A 80 18.46 3.70 -24.58
C SER A 80 17.63 4.33 -23.46
N LEU A 81 16.99 5.45 -23.77
CA LEU A 81 16.05 6.13 -22.88
C LEU A 81 14.68 6.18 -23.57
N ARG A 82 13.62 5.74 -22.88
CA ARG A 82 12.26 5.70 -23.41
C ARG A 82 11.35 6.60 -22.59
N HIS A 83 10.74 7.60 -23.24
CA HIS A 83 9.79 8.51 -22.59
C HIS A 83 8.40 7.87 -22.50
N LEU A 84 7.96 7.53 -21.29
CA LEU A 84 6.70 6.85 -21.02
C LEU A 84 5.72 7.80 -20.33
N SER A 85 4.52 7.91 -20.89
CA SER A 85 3.43 8.74 -20.36
C SER A 85 2.09 8.16 -20.79
N LEU A 86 0.99 8.68 -20.25
CA LEU A 86 -0.35 8.39 -20.78
C LEU A 86 -0.56 8.89 -22.24
N LYS A 87 0.35 9.69 -22.80
CA LYS A 87 0.32 10.06 -24.23
C LYS A 87 1.00 8.99 -25.09
N THR A 88 2.13 8.44 -24.65
CA THR A 88 2.87 7.42 -25.40
C THR A 88 2.31 6.01 -25.18
N LEU A 89 1.68 5.75 -24.03
CA LEU A 89 1.02 4.50 -23.69
C LEU A 89 -0.45 4.75 -23.30
N PRO A 90 -1.32 5.16 -24.24
CA PRO A 90 -2.67 5.61 -23.91
C PRO A 90 -3.56 4.53 -23.28
N TYR A 91 -3.32 3.26 -23.63
CA TYR A 91 -4.04 2.09 -23.10
C TYR A 91 -3.82 1.87 -21.60
N VAL A 92 -2.78 2.43 -20.99
CA VAL A 92 -2.51 2.29 -19.53
C VAL A 92 -3.59 2.99 -18.68
N ARG A 93 -4.41 3.86 -19.27
CA ARG A 93 -5.63 4.39 -18.61
C ARG A 93 -6.59 3.28 -18.16
N ASP A 94 -6.57 2.14 -18.83
CA ASP A 94 -7.37 0.96 -18.51
C ASP A 94 -6.64 -0.02 -17.59
N HIS A 95 -5.47 0.35 -17.05
CA HIS A 95 -4.75 -0.40 -16.01
C HIS A 95 -4.43 0.55 -14.84
N CYS A 96 -5.51 1.10 -14.26
CA CYS A 96 -5.48 2.01 -13.11
C CYS A 96 -5.93 1.27 -11.84
N VAL A 97 -5.09 1.27 -10.80
CA VAL A 97 -5.36 0.48 -9.58
C VAL A 97 -6.46 1.10 -8.71
N TYR A 98 -6.63 2.43 -8.75
CA TYR A 98 -7.60 3.14 -7.91
C TYR A 98 -8.70 3.78 -8.73
N LEU A 99 -9.92 3.59 -8.25
CA LEU A 99 -11.10 4.30 -8.74
C LEU A 99 -11.09 5.73 -8.20
N GLN A 100 -11.52 6.64 -9.06
CA GLN A 100 -11.73 8.06 -8.77
C GLN A 100 -13.04 8.48 -9.43
N PRO A 101 -13.63 9.63 -9.04
CA PRO A 101 -14.82 10.15 -9.69
C PRO A 101 -14.69 10.21 -11.21
N ASP A 102 -15.80 10.06 -11.92
CA ASP A 102 -15.83 10.27 -13.36
C ASP A 102 -15.36 11.69 -13.70
N GLY A 103 -14.52 11.81 -14.72
CA GLY A 103 -13.90 13.08 -15.09
C GLY A 103 -12.86 13.63 -14.11
N TRP A 104 -12.43 12.87 -13.09
CA TRP A 104 -11.39 13.32 -12.15
C TRP A 104 -10.13 13.83 -12.89
N PRO A 105 -9.71 15.09 -12.64
CA PRO A 105 -8.76 15.78 -13.52
C PRO A 105 -7.31 15.36 -13.33
N GLU A 106 -6.97 14.68 -12.23
CA GLU A 106 -5.62 14.26 -11.89
C GLU A 106 -5.41 12.77 -12.18
N PRO A 107 -4.82 12.38 -13.32
CA PRO A 107 -4.68 10.97 -13.69
C PRO A 107 -3.77 10.20 -12.74
N ALA A 108 -2.81 10.86 -12.06
CA ALA A 108 -1.92 10.18 -11.13
C ALA A 108 -2.67 9.58 -9.93
N ASP A 109 -3.84 10.12 -9.57
CA ASP A 109 -4.69 9.63 -8.47
C ASP A 109 -5.37 8.29 -8.79
N ARG A 110 -5.45 7.93 -10.08
CA ARG A 110 -5.93 6.61 -10.52
C ARG A 110 -4.82 5.55 -10.47
N PHE A 111 -3.57 5.97 -10.25
CA PHE A 111 -2.36 5.14 -10.26
C PHE A 111 -2.25 4.28 -11.54
N PRO A 112 -2.01 4.90 -12.71
CA PRO A 112 -1.89 4.21 -14.00
C PRO A 112 -0.55 3.50 -14.09
N VAL A 113 -0.55 2.19 -13.80
CA VAL A 113 0.65 1.35 -13.73
C VAL A 113 0.80 0.59 -15.04
N VAL A 114 2.01 0.55 -15.61
CA VAL A 114 2.31 -0.33 -16.74
C VAL A 114 2.31 -1.78 -16.24
N PRO A 115 1.44 -2.67 -16.76
CA PRO A 115 1.38 -4.05 -16.29
C PRO A 115 2.69 -4.79 -16.57
N MET A 116 3.02 -5.79 -15.73
CA MET A 116 4.22 -6.63 -15.90
C MET A 116 4.32 -7.21 -17.32
N THR A 117 3.19 -7.57 -17.91
CA THR A 117 3.13 -8.16 -19.25
C THR A 117 3.38 -7.15 -20.36
N THR A 118 3.01 -5.87 -20.20
CA THR A 118 3.45 -4.80 -21.09
C THR A 118 4.96 -4.53 -20.95
N LEU A 119 5.53 -4.67 -19.74
CA LEU A 119 6.99 -4.60 -19.57
C LEU A 119 7.71 -5.71 -20.35
N LEU A 120 7.10 -6.89 -20.51
CA LEU A 120 7.66 -7.95 -21.37
C LEU A 120 7.70 -7.52 -22.84
N GLU A 121 6.67 -6.83 -23.34
CA GLU A 121 6.64 -6.29 -24.70
C GLU A 121 7.72 -5.21 -24.91
N LEU A 122 7.89 -4.29 -23.95
CA LEU A 122 8.97 -3.29 -23.99
C LEU A 122 10.35 -3.96 -23.97
N ALA A 123 10.52 -5.03 -23.19
CA ALA A 123 11.75 -5.81 -23.17
C ALA A 123 11.99 -6.53 -24.50
N ALA A 124 10.95 -7.10 -25.11
CA ALA A 124 11.01 -7.74 -26.42
C ALA A 124 11.43 -6.76 -27.53
N GLU A 125 10.88 -5.54 -27.53
CA GLU A 125 11.31 -4.47 -28.44
C GLU A 125 12.80 -4.16 -28.27
N ALA A 126 13.25 -3.94 -27.03
CA ALA A 126 14.66 -3.67 -26.75
C ALA A 126 15.58 -4.83 -27.15
N ALA A 127 15.15 -6.07 -26.95
CA ALA A 127 15.89 -7.26 -27.37
C ALA A 127 16.05 -7.35 -28.89
N ARG A 128 15.00 -6.99 -29.64
CA ARG A 128 15.03 -6.95 -31.11
C ARG A 128 15.91 -5.85 -31.69
N GLU A 129 16.12 -4.76 -30.96
CA GLU A 129 17.11 -3.75 -31.35
C GLU A 129 18.55 -4.26 -31.25
N VAL A 130 18.83 -5.21 -30.35
CA VAL A 130 20.15 -5.85 -30.19
C VAL A 130 20.32 -7.02 -31.16
N CYS A 131 19.26 -7.80 -31.38
CA CYS A 131 19.24 -8.94 -32.30
C CYS A 131 18.10 -8.80 -33.32
N PRO A 132 18.28 -8.00 -34.39
CA PRO A 132 17.26 -7.81 -35.42
C PRO A 132 16.85 -9.12 -36.09
N GLY A 133 15.57 -9.23 -36.47
CA GLY A 133 15.02 -10.40 -37.18
C GLY A 133 14.67 -11.60 -36.30
N GLY A 134 15.03 -11.62 -35.01
CA GLY A 134 14.63 -12.66 -34.07
C GLY A 134 13.12 -12.67 -33.77
N LEU A 135 12.52 -13.85 -33.76
CA LEU A 135 11.16 -14.07 -33.24
C LEU A 135 11.23 -14.26 -31.74
N VAL A 136 10.38 -13.55 -30.99
CA VAL A 136 10.28 -13.75 -29.54
C VAL A 136 9.60 -15.08 -29.27
N THR A 137 10.34 -16.03 -28.73
CA THR A 137 9.86 -17.39 -28.41
C THR A 137 9.56 -17.57 -26.93
N GLY A 138 9.87 -16.57 -26.09
CA GLY A 138 9.56 -16.62 -24.68
C GLY A 138 10.33 -15.62 -23.83
N TYR A 139 10.12 -15.75 -22.52
CA TYR A 139 10.75 -14.94 -21.48
C TYR A 139 11.23 -15.87 -20.36
N SER A 140 12.28 -15.48 -19.64
CA SER A 140 12.63 -16.13 -18.37
C SER A 140 13.17 -15.13 -17.36
N ALA A 141 13.25 -15.57 -16.11
CA ALA A 141 13.79 -14.76 -15.02
C ALA A 141 13.15 -13.37 -14.92
N VAL A 142 11.83 -13.30 -15.17
CA VAL A 142 11.07 -12.05 -15.09
C VAL A 142 10.99 -11.64 -13.61
N ARG A 143 11.37 -10.40 -13.33
CA ARG A 143 11.27 -9.78 -12.01
C ARG A 143 10.63 -8.40 -12.18
N ALA A 144 9.45 -8.20 -11.59
CA ALA A 144 8.82 -6.90 -11.43
C ALA A 144 9.20 -6.37 -10.04
N LEU A 145 10.13 -5.43 -10.00
CA LEU A 145 10.77 -4.95 -8.78
C LEU A 145 10.01 -3.77 -8.17
N ARG A 146 9.47 -2.90 -9.03
CA ARG A 146 8.72 -1.70 -8.64
C ARG A 146 7.58 -1.45 -9.62
N TRP A 147 6.48 -0.86 -9.15
CA TRP A 147 5.41 -0.39 -10.03
C TRP A 147 5.91 0.79 -10.88
N LEU A 148 5.75 0.68 -12.19
CA LEU A 148 6.03 1.74 -13.15
C LEU A 148 4.74 2.53 -13.43
N ALA A 149 4.51 3.61 -12.67
CA ALA A 149 3.43 4.54 -12.97
C ALA A 149 3.88 5.56 -14.03
N VAL A 150 3.01 5.89 -14.99
CA VAL A 150 3.33 6.81 -16.11
C VAL A 150 2.55 8.13 -16.05
N ALA A 151 2.01 8.43 -14.86
CA ALA A 151 1.51 9.75 -14.47
C ALA A 151 2.10 10.08 -13.09
N PRO A 152 3.04 11.04 -13.00
CA PRO A 152 3.61 11.84 -14.09
C PRO A 152 4.44 11.01 -15.10
N PRO A 153 4.78 11.56 -16.28
CA PRO A 153 5.67 10.90 -17.25
C PRO A 153 7.02 10.48 -16.65
N VAL A 154 7.58 9.39 -17.17
CA VAL A 154 8.84 8.79 -16.72
C VAL A 154 9.77 8.58 -17.91
N ASP A 155 11.02 9.00 -17.78
CA ASP A 155 12.09 8.62 -18.71
C ASP A 155 12.73 7.32 -18.22
N LEU A 156 12.39 6.22 -18.89
CA LEU A 156 12.82 4.87 -18.54
C LEU A 156 14.15 4.54 -19.20
N ALA A 157 15.20 4.37 -18.39
CA ALA A 157 16.47 3.83 -18.87
C ALA A 157 16.32 2.34 -19.21
N VAL A 158 16.72 1.96 -20.41
CA VAL A 158 16.66 0.57 -20.89
C VAL A 158 18.06 0.11 -21.26
N SER A 159 18.46 -1.04 -20.72
CA SER A 159 19.74 -1.68 -21.04
C SER A 159 19.48 -3.09 -21.54
N ALA A 160 20.01 -3.45 -22.70
CA ALA A 160 19.88 -4.77 -23.31
C ALA A 160 21.25 -5.35 -23.65
N THR A 161 21.52 -6.58 -23.23
CA THR A 161 22.78 -7.29 -23.45
C THR A 161 22.48 -8.68 -24.01
N SER A 162 23.03 -9.00 -25.17
CA SER A 162 22.97 -10.36 -25.71
C SER A 162 23.90 -11.28 -24.92
N ASP A 163 23.41 -12.44 -24.53
CA ASP A 163 24.17 -13.49 -23.84
C ASP A 163 24.68 -14.57 -24.81
N GLY A 164 24.44 -14.41 -26.11
CA GLY A 164 24.55 -15.51 -27.07
C GLY A 164 23.32 -16.42 -27.05
N ASP A 165 23.29 -17.41 -27.93
CA ASP A 165 22.24 -18.45 -28.02
C ASP A 165 20.79 -17.92 -28.10
N GLY A 166 20.61 -16.74 -28.70
CA GLY A 166 19.29 -16.11 -28.84
C GLY A 166 18.73 -15.57 -27.52
N ARG A 167 19.54 -15.38 -26.48
CA ARG A 167 19.08 -14.81 -25.20
C ARG A 167 19.54 -13.37 -25.05
N VAL A 168 18.64 -12.49 -24.64
CA VAL A 168 18.95 -11.08 -24.36
C VAL A 168 18.46 -10.73 -22.96
N ARG A 169 19.39 -10.36 -22.08
CA ARG A 169 19.06 -9.78 -20.77
C ARG A 169 18.69 -8.32 -20.95
N VAL A 170 17.51 -7.94 -20.46
CA VAL A 170 16.98 -6.58 -20.52
C VAL A 170 16.67 -6.08 -19.13
N SER A 171 17.17 -4.90 -18.79
CA SER A 171 16.81 -4.13 -17.61
C SER A 171 15.98 -2.92 -18.03
N LEU A 172 14.87 -2.71 -17.33
CA LEU A 172 13.97 -1.57 -17.49
C LEU A 172 14.09 -0.72 -16.22
N GLY A 173 15.13 0.11 -16.15
CA GLY A 173 15.52 0.86 -14.97
C GLY A 173 15.64 -0.03 -13.74
N ASP A 174 15.10 0.44 -12.62
CA ASP A 174 14.91 -0.31 -11.38
C ASP A 174 13.50 -0.92 -11.25
N TYR A 175 12.72 -0.91 -12.34
CA TYR A 175 11.34 -1.39 -12.37
C TYR A 175 11.26 -2.87 -12.68
N ALA A 176 12.04 -3.35 -13.65
CA ALA A 176 12.02 -4.75 -14.04
C ALA A 176 13.33 -5.25 -14.66
N ALA A 177 13.54 -6.56 -14.52
CA ALA A 177 14.59 -7.31 -15.21
C ALA A 177 13.98 -8.55 -15.87
N VAL A 178 14.38 -8.83 -17.11
CA VAL A 178 13.81 -9.89 -17.95
C VAL A 178 14.90 -10.49 -18.83
N THR A 179 14.89 -11.80 -19.05
CA THR A 179 15.62 -12.42 -20.16
C THR A 179 14.62 -12.73 -21.28
N VAL A 180 14.81 -12.13 -22.46
CA VAL A 180 14.02 -12.40 -23.66
C VAL A 180 14.69 -13.52 -24.46
N HIS A 181 13.89 -14.46 -24.95
CA HIS A 181 14.35 -15.56 -25.81
C HIS A 181 13.93 -15.28 -27.24
N LEU A 182 14.91 -15.25 -28.14
CA LEU A 182 14.77 -15.03 -29.56
C LEU A 182 15.16 -16.31 -30.31
N GLY A 183 14.38 -16.65 -31.33
CA GLY A 183 14.64 -17.79 -32.20
C GLY A 183 14.35 -17.47 -33.66
N ALA A 184 14.88 -18.28 -34.57
CA ALA A 184 14.58 -18.17 -36.00
C ALA A 184 13.15 -18.63 -36.36
N ARG A 185 12.58 -19.51 -35.53
CA ARG A 185 11.21 -20.04 -35.65
C ARG A 185 10.63 -20.30 -34.27
N TYR A 186 9.31 -20.34 -34.17
CA TYR A 186 8.64 -20.83 -32.96
C TYR A 186 8.93 -22.33 -32.77
N PRO A 187 9.15 -22.78 -31.51
CA PRO A 187 9.20 -24.20 -31.21
C PRO A 187 7.89 -24.90 -31.57
N ALA A 188 7.93 -26.20 -31.84
CA ALA A 188 6.71 -26.98 -32.03
C ALA A 188 5.86 -26.95 -30.75
N PRO A 189 4.54 -26.69 -30.84
CA PRO A 189 3.67 -26.68 -29.67
C PRO A 189 3.59 -28.08 -29.06
N PRO A 190 3.75 -28.22 -27.73
CA PRO A 190 3.52 -29.49 -27.05
C PRO A 190 2.04 -29.86 -27.07
N PRO A 191 1.68 -31.13 -26.78
CA PRO A 191 0.30 -31.45 -26.48
C PRO A 191 -0.19 -30.66 -25.25
N PRO A 192 -1.47 -30.25 -25.22
CA PRO A 192 -2.08 -29.65 -24.03
C PRO A 192 -1.93 -30.55 -22.81
N ASP A 193 -1.85 -29.94 -21.63
CA ASP A 193 -1.80 -30.69 -20.38
C ASP A 193 -3.16 -31.40 -20.15
N PRO A 194 -3.19 -32.75 -20.10
CA PRO A 194 -4.43 -33.49 -19.93
C PRO A 194 -4.97 -33.43 -18.49
N ALA A 195 -4.18 -32.96 -17.51
CA ALA A 195 -4.57 -32.99 -16.11
C ALA A 195 -5.85 -32.15 -15.86
N GLY A 196 -6.82 -32.73 -15.15
CA GLY A 196 -7.98 -31.99 -14.65
C GLY A 196 -7.60 -30.97 -13.59
N LEU A 197 -8.54 -30.09 -13.23
CA LEU A 197 -8.48 -29.33 -11.98
C LEU A 197 -9.19 -30.12 -10.88
N ALA A 198 -8.69 -30.08 -9.65
CA ALA A 198 -9.21 -30.83 -8.52
C ALA A 198 -10.49 -30.20 -7.95
N ALA A 199 -11.55 -31.01 -7.79
CA ALA A 199 -12.83 -30.57 -7.23
C ALA A 199 -13.36 -29.29 -7.91
N GLY A 200 -13.45 -29.31 -9.24
CA GLY A 200 -13.95 -28.18 -10.03
C GLY A 200 -15.48 -28.05 -9.94
N HIS A 201 -15.94 -26.82 -9.81
CA HIS A 201 -17.36 -26.44 -9.87
C HIS A 201 -17.53 -25.23 -10.80
N PRO A 202 -18.76 -24.95 -11.29
CA PRO A 202 -19.04 -23.74 -12.05
C PRO A 202 -18.54 -22.49 -11.33
N ALA A 203 -17.95 -21.55 -12.07
CA ALA A 203 -17.47 -20.31 -11.47
C ALA A 203 -18.64 -19.47 -10.91
N PRO A 204 -18.54 -18.95 -9.67
CA PRO A 204 -19.63 -18.19 -9.05
C PRO A 204 -19.78 -16.76 -9.60
N VAL A 205 -18.81 -16.29 -10.38
CA VAL A 205 -18.75 -14.95 -10.94
C VAL A 205 -18.52 -15.05 -12.45
N SER A 206 -19.41 -14.44 -13.23
CA SER A 206 -19.25 -14.35 -14.69
C SER A 206 -18.15 -13.37 -15.07
N ALA A 207 -17.63 -13.45 -16.30
CA ALA A 207 -16.64 -12.49 -16.78
C ALA A 207 -17.19 -11.05 -16.83
N GLU A 208 -18.48 -10.86 -17.12
CA GLU A 208 -19.12 -9.54 -17.07
C GLU A 208 -19.16 -9.01 -15.62
N ALA A 209 -19.60 -9.83 -14.68
CA ALA A 209 -19.63 -9.50 -13.25
C ALA A 209 -18.22 -9.20 -12.69
N LEU A 210 -17.19 -9.92 -13.16
CA LEU A 210 -15.80 -9.70 -12.78
C LEU A 210 -15.36 -8.23 -12.96
N TYR A 211 -15.77 -7.59 -14.06
CA TYR A 211 -15.41 -6.20 -14.35
C TYR A 211 -16.46 -5.22 -13.82
N ARG A 212 -17.76 -5.50 -14.01
CA ARG A 212 -18.86 -4.65 -13.52
C ARG A 212 -18.80 -4.46 -12.00
N ASP A 213 -18.59 -5.55 -11.27
CA ASP A 213 -18.56 -5.57 -9.81
C ASP A 213 -17.14 -5.30 -9.27
N ARG A 214 -16.22 -4.85 -10.14
CA ARG A 214 -14.89 -4.32 -9.78
C ARG A 214 -14.00 -5.32 -9.04
N TRP A 215 -14.18 -6.62 -9.29
CA TRP A 215 -13.21 -7.64 -8.86
C TRP A 215 -11.84 -7.37 -9.47
N MET A 216 -11.85 -6.97 -10.75
CA MET A 216 -10.70 -6.46 -11.48
C MET A 216 -10.78 -4.94 -11.61
N PHE A 217 -9.64 -4.25 -11.51
CA PHE A 217 -9.54 -2.80 -11.72
C PHE A 217 -9.38 -2.41 -13.21
N HIS A 218 -9.29 -3.42 -14.08
CA HIS A 218 -8.99 -3.26 -15.50
C HIS A 218 -10.15 -2.64 -16.28
N GLY A 219 -9.85 -1.63 -17.10
CA GLY A 219 -10.75 -1.05 -18.08
C GLY A 219 -10.75 -1.81 -19.41
N PRO A 220 -11.49 -1.32 -20.43
CA PRO A 220 -11.77 -2.05 -21.66
C PRO A 220 -10.53 -2.58 -22.42
N ALA A 221 -9.41 -1.85 -22.45
CA ALA A 221 -8.20 -2.32 -23.15
C ALA A 221 -7.51 -3.53 -22.48
N PHE A 222 -7.79 -3.78 -21.19
CA PHE A 222 -7.25 -4.91 -20.42
C PHE A 222 -8.34 -5.87 -19.91
N ALA A 223 -9.62 -5.65 -20.23
CA ALA A 223 -10.73 -6.51 -19.85
C ALA A 223 -10.81 -7.79 -20.72
N GLY A 224 -9.73 -8.58 -20.71
CA GLY A 224 -9.52 -9.71 -21.61
C GLY A 224 -10.13 -11.04 -21.15
N VAL A 225 -10.61 -11.16 -19.91
CA VAL A 225 -11.32 -12.37 -19.47
C VAL A 225 -12.68 -12.39 -20.16
N HIS A 226 -12.88 -13.35 -21.08
CA HIS A 226 -14.12 -13.47 -21.85
C HIS A 226 -15.15 -14.34 -21.13
N GLU A 227 -14.69 -15.35 -20.39
CA GLU A 227 -15.54 -16.31 -19.68
C GLU A 227 -14.75 -16.91 -18.51
N VAL A 228 -15.41 -17.14 -17.38
CA VAL A 228 -14.88 -17.94 -16.27
C VAL A 228 -15.78 -19.17 -16.16
N ARG A 229 -15.24 -20.36 -16.43
CA ARG A 229 -16.01 -21.61 -16.52
C ARG A 229 -15.98 -22.40 -15.23
N THR A 230 -14.79 -22.54 -14.65
CA THR A 230 -14.56 -23.46 -13.54
C THR A 230 -13.73 -22.79 -12.49
N LEU A 231 -14.19 -22.85 -11.24
CA LEU A 231 -13.39 -22.60 -10.05
C LEU A 231 -13.14 -23.95 -9.36
N ALA A 232 -11.88 -24.26 -9.09
CA ALA A 232 -11.44 -25.51 -8.50
C ALA A 232 -10.60 -25.27 -7.24
N ALA A 233 -10.32 -26.34 -6.49
CA ALA A 233 -9.49 -26.26 -5.28
C ALA A 233 -8.04 -25.86 -5.58
N ASP A 234 -7.54 -26.16 -6.78
CA ASP A 234 -6.16 -25.96 -7.21
C ASP A 234 -6.04 -25.10 -8.48
N GLY A 235 -7.11 -24.41 -8.91
CA GLY A 235 -7.04 -23.54 -10.07
C GLY A 235 -8.36 -23.03 -10.60
N ILE A 236 -8.29 -22.38 -11.76
CA ILE A 236 -9.40 -21.71 -12.42
C ILE A 236 -9.27 -21.87 -13.93
N ARG A 237 -10.39 -22.09 -14.62
CA ARG A 237 -10.44 -22.27 -16.07
C ARG A 237 -11.42 -21.28 -16.69
N GLY A 238 -11.05 -20.76 -17.85
CA GLY A 238 -11.86 -19.80 -18.58
C GLY A 238 -11.47 -19.66 -20.04
N THR A 239 -12.05 -18.66 -20.69
CA THR A 239 -11.71 -18.24 -22.05
C THR A 239 -11.19 -16.82 -21.98
N LEU A 240 -10.07 -16.54 -22.65
CA LEU A 240 -9.51 -15.20 -22.77
C LEU A 240 -9.69 -14.68 -24.19
N ARG A 241 -9.93 -13.38 -24.31
CA ARG A 241 -9.98 -12.65 -25.58
C ARG A 241 -8.66 -11.88 -25.75
N ALA A 242 -8.00 -12.08 -26.89
CA ALA A 242 -6.84 -11.30 -27.26
C ALA A 242 -7.27 -9.85 -27.56
N LEU A 243 -6.86 -8.91 -26.71
CA LEU A 243 -7.11 -7.48 -26.89
C LEU A 243 -5.90 -6.79 -27.55
N PRO A 244 -6.08 -5.64 -28.24
CA PRO A 244 -4.99 -4.98 -28.97
C PRO A 244 -3.90 -4.37 -28.09
N ALA A 245 -4.18 -4.10 -26.82
CA ALA A 245 -3.19 -3.47 -25.94
C ALA A 245 -1.99 -4.42 -25.70
N PRO A 246 -0.74 -3.93 -25.80
CA PRO A 246 0.46 -4.74 -25.61
C PRO A 246 0.47 -5.45 -24.24
N GLY A 247 0.62 -6.77 -24.26
CA GLY A 247 0.63 -7.60 -23.05
C GLY A 247 -0.75 -7.94 -22.46
N ALA A 248 -1.86 -7.42 -23.00
CA ALA A 248 -3.19 -7.59 -22.41
C ALA A 248 -3.68 -9.04 -22.35
N LEU A 249 -3.33 -9.90 -23.33
CA LEU A 249 -3.70 -11.31 -23.30
C LEU A 249 -3.02 -12.05 -22.14
N LEU A 250 -1.72 -11.80 -21.93
CA LEU A 250 -1.00 -12.39 -20.80
C LEU A 250 -1.48 -11.78 -19.49
N ASP A 251 -1.82 -10.49 -19.47
CA ASP A 251 -2.39 -9.84 -18.29
C ASP A 251 -3.71 -10.51 -17.86
N ALA A 252 -4.61 -10.76 -18.82
CA ALA A 252 -5.87 -11.47 -18.58
C ALA A 252 -5.66 -12.90 -18.05
N ALA A 253 -4.58 -13.58 -18.46
CA ALA A 253 -4.20 -14.87 -17.87
C ALA A 253 -3.83 -14.72 -16.38
N GLY A 254 -3.12 -13.64 -16.04
CA GLY A 254 -2.83 -13.27 -14.65
C GLY A 254 -4.07 -12.84 -13.86
N GLN A 255 -5.06 -12.23 -14.50
CA GLN A 255 -6.34 -11.86 -13.87
C GLN A 255 -7.10 -13.10 -13.38
N LEU A 256 -7.05 -14.22 -14.10
CA LEU A 256 -7.64 -15.49 -13.64
C LEU A 256 -6.99 -15.97 -12.33
N LEU A 257 -5.65 -16.03 -12.29
CA LEU A 257 -4.93 -16.36 -11.05
C LEU A 257 -5.34 -15.41 -9.90
N GLY A 258 -5.36 -14.10 -10.19
CA GLY A 258 -5.84 -13.05 -9.29
C GLY A 258 -7.23 -13.36 -8.74
N HIS A 259 -8.18 -13.66 -9.61
CA HIS A 259 -9.56 -13.91 -9.24
C HIS A 259 -9.73 -15.18 -8.40
N TRP A 260 -9.02 -16.26 -8.73
CA TRP A 260 -8.98 -17.46 -7.89
C TRP A 260 -8.58 -17.13 -6.45
N MET A 261 -7.53 -16.31 -6.28
CA MET A 261 -7.06 -15.89 -4.94
C MET A 261 -8.10 -15.08 -4.18
N GLN A 262 -8.85 -14.22 -4.88
CA GLN A 262 -9.90 -13.40 -4.28
C GLN A 262 -11.09 -14.24 -3.77
N LEU A 263 -11.40 -15.36 -4.44
CA LEU A 263 -12.49 -16.26 -4.08
C LEU A 263 -12.09 -17.33 -3.04
N LYS A 264 -10.87 -17.87 -3.11
CA LYS A 264 -10.47 -19.05 -2.32
C LYS A 264 -9.68 -18.75 -1.06
N LEU A 265 -9.02 -17.60 -0.97
CA LEU A 265 -8.23 -17.25 0.22
C LEU A 265 -9.08 -16.52 1.24
N ASN A 266 -8.89 -16.81 2.53
CA ASN A 266 -9.68 -16.21 3.60
C ASN A 266 -9.22 -14.79 3.99
N GLY A 267 -7.98 -14.41 3.68
CA GLY A 267 -7.39 -13.09 3.99
C GLY A 267 -6.24 -12.73 3.05
N ASP A 268 -5.77 -11.48 3.11
CA ASP A 268 -4.67 -10.96 2.27
C ASP A 268 -4.84 -11.28 0.78
N ARG A 269 -6.05 -10.97 0.31
CA ARG A 269 -6.56 -11.28 -1.04
C ARG A 269 -6.15 -10.24 -2.08
N LEU A 270 -5.58 -9.11 -1.64
CA LEU A 270 -5.01 -8.12 -2.53
C LEU A 270 -3.65 -8.63 -3.02
N VAL A 271 -3.53 -8.86 -4.33
CA VAL A 271 -2.35 -9.51 -4.91
C VAL A 271 -1.87 -8.77 -6.14
N PHE A 272 -0.55 -8.74 -6.33
CA PHE A 272 0.08 -8.19 -7.53
C PHE A 272 1.21 -9.11 -8.01
N PRO A 273 1.43 -9.21 -9.33
CA PRO A 273 2.48 -10.06 -9.89
C PRO A 273 3.86 -9.52 -9.50
N ALA A 274 4.75 -10.41 -9.06
CA ALA A 274 6.10 -10.07 -8.61
C ALA A 274 7.19 -10.70 -9.49
N SER A 275 7.00 -11.95 -9.91
CA SER A 275 7.94 -12.64 -10.79
C SER A 275 7.25 -13.69 -11.65
N LEU A 276 7.92 -14.05 -12.74
CA LEU A 276 7.51 -15.16 -13.60
C LEU A 276 8.77 -15.88 -14.06
N ASP A 277 8.85 -17.17 -13.80
CA ASP A 277 10.09 -17.92 -14.07
C ASP A 277 10.29 -18.14 -15.56
N ARG A 278 9.22 -18.50 -16.26
CA ARG A 278 9.29 -18.75 -17.69
C ARG A 278 7.97 -18.46 -18.40
N VAL A 279 8.08 -17.92 -19.61
CA VAL A 279 7.03 -17.90 -20.62
C VAL A 279 7.56 -18.61 -21.84
N ARG A 280 6.78 -19.53 -22.41
CA ARG A 280 7.07 -20.19 -23.68
C ARG A 280 5.97 -19.85 -24.67
N LEU A 281 6.35 -19.36 -25.85
CA LEU A 281 5.45 -19.01 -26.95
C LEU A 281 5.70 -19.97 -28.11
N PHE A 282 4.64 -20.63 -28.58
CA PHE A 282 4.72 -21.68 -29.62
C PHE A 282 4.16 -21.22 -30.97
N GLY A 283 3.82 -19.93 -31.10
CA GLY A 283 3.30 -19.35 -32.32
C GLY A 283 3.29 -17.83 -32.29
N PRO A 284 2.91 -17.19 -33.40
CA PRO A 284 2.79 -15.74 -33.47
C PRO A 284 1.73 -15.22 -32.48
N PRO A 285 1.78 -13.93 -32.09
CA PRO A 285 0.73 -13.31 -31.30
C PRO A 285 -0.66 -13.53 -31.94
N PRO A 286 -1.68 -13.96 -31.17
CA PRO A 286 -3.02 -14.16 -31.69
C PRO A 286 -3.60 -12.84 -32.21
N ARG A 287 -4.37 -12.93 -33.29
CA ARG A 287 -5.09 -11.76 -33.83
C ARG A 287 -6.03 -11.17 -32.77
N ALA A 288 -6.22 -9.85 -32.82
CA ALA A 288 -7.20 -9.19 -31.97
C ALA A 288 -8.58 -9.85 -32.09
N GLY A 289 -9.26 -10.03 -30.97
CA GLY A 289 -10.54 -10.70 -30.84
C GLY A 289 -10.47 -12.24 -30.85
N ALA A 290 -9.32 -12.87 -31.08
CA ALA A 290 -9.16 -14.32 -30.96
C ALA A 290 -9.49 -14.79 -29.54
N LEU A 291 -10.09 -15.97 -29.44
CA LEU A 291 -10.41 -16.60 -28.16
C LEU A 291 -9.43 -17.73 -27.89
N LEU A 292 -8.93 -17.78 -26.66
CA LEU A 292 -8.01 -18.82 -26.19
C LEU A 292 -8.57 -19.46 -24.93
N ALA A 293 -8.57 -20.79 -24.89
CA ALA A 293 -8.87 -21.52 -23.67
C ALA A 293 -7.70 -21.35 -22.70
N ALA A 294 -8.00 -21.00 -21.44
CA ALA A 294 -7.00 -20.79 -20.41
C ALA A 294 -7.24 -21.70 -19.22
N THR A 295 -6.22 -22.45 -18.82
CA THR A 295 -6.21 -23.19 -17.56
C THR A 295 -5.11 -22.63 -16.67
N ALA A 296 -5.49 -22.03 -15.55
CA ALA A 296 -4.57 -21.52 -14.55
C ALA A 296 -4.58 -22.46 -13.33
N ARG A 297 -3.39 -22.94 -12.93
CA ARG A 297 -3.20 -23.81 -11.76
C ARG A 297 -2.44 -23.10 -10.66
N ILE A 298 -2.80 -23.38 -9.42
CA ILE A 298 -2.15 -22.90 -8.22
C ILE A 298 -1.24 -24.01 -7.71
N CYS A 299 0.06 -23.75 -7.72
CA CYS A 299 1.06 -24.72 -7.31
C CYS A 299 1.40 -24.59 -5.82
N GLU A 300 1.34 -23.37 -5.27
CA GLU A 300 1.73 -23.11 -3.89
C GLU A 300 1.05 -21.85 -3.32
N VAL A 301 0.60 -21.94 -2.07
CA VAL A 301 0.10 -20.79 -1.29
C VAL A 301 0.95 -20.66 -0.02
N ARG A 302 1.58 -19.50 0.15
CA ARG A 302 2.31 -19.10 1.37
C ARG A 302 1.68 -17.84 1.96
N ALA A 303 2.05 -17.49 3.20
CA ALA A 303 1.53 -16.29 3.87
C ALA A 303 1.71 -15.00 3.03
N GLY A 304 2.89 -14.80 2.44
CA GLY A 304 3.21 -13.59 1.65
C GLY A 304 3.11 -13.73 0.13
N SER A 305 2.85 -14.93 -0.39
CA SER A 305 2.91 -15.17 -1.84
C SER A 305 2.04 -16.34 -2.30
N VAL A 306 1.61 -16.30 -3.55
CA VAL A 306 0.98 -17.42 -4.26
C VAL A 306 1.76 -17.67 -5.54
N ARG A 307 1.98 -18.94 -5.88
CA ARG A 307 2.64 -19.34 -7.11
C ARG A 307 1.70 -20.20 -7.94
N GLY A 308 1.62 -19.90 -9.22
CA GLY A 308 0.82 -20.65 -10.18
C GLY A 308 1.43 -20.72 -11.56
N GLU A 309 0.68 -21.32 -12.47
CA GLU A 309 1.03 -21.47 -13.87
C GLU A 309 -0.22 -21.34 -14.74
N VAL A 310 -0.05 -20.97 -16.00
CA VAL A 310 -1.15 -20.84 -16.96
C VAL A 310 -0.76 -21.47 -18.30
N GLU A 311 -1.63 -22.33 -18.81
CA GLU A 311 -1.58 -22.82 -20.19
C GLU A 311 -2.68 -22.16 -21.01
N LEU A 312 -2.30 -21.67 -22.19
CA LEU A 312 -3.21 -21.03 -23.15
C LEU A 312 -3.24 -21.85 -24.44
N CYS A 313 -4.43 -22.28 -24.85
CA CYS A 313 -4.67 -23.04 -26.08
C CYS A 313 -5.48 -22.23 -27.08
N GLY A 314 -5.08 -22.29 -28.36
CA GLY A 314 -5.79 -21.67 -29.46
C GLY A 314 -7.12 -22.38 -29.79
N ALA A 315 -7.88 -21.81 -30.72
CA ALA A 315 -9.13 -22.39 -31.20
C ALA A 315 -8.95 -23.75 -31.92
N ASP A 316 -7.73 -24.03 -32.40
CA ASP A 316 -7.31 -25.30 -32.97
C ASP A 316 -6.96 -26.37 -31.92
N GLY A 317 -7.10 -26.03 -30.63
CA GLY A 317 -6.78 -26.92 -29.50
C GLY A 317 -5.28 -27.05 -29.23
N ARG A 318 -4.41 -26.35 -29.96
CA ARG A 318 -2.96 -26.42 -29.75
C ARG A 318 -2.51 -25.41 -28.69
N VAL A 319 -1.49 -25.78 -27.92
CA VAL A 319 -0.88 -24.87 -26.94
C VAL A 319 -0.24 -23.69 -27.67
N TRP A 320 -0.69 -22.49 -27.37
CA TRP A 320 -0.09 -21.24 -27.85
C TRP A 320 0.98 -20.73 -26.88
N ALA A 321 0.72 -20.77 -25.58
CA ALA A 321 1.66 -20.35 -24.56
C ALA A 321 1.58 -21.14 -23.26
N ARG A 322 2.72 -21.23 -22.56
CA ARG A 322 2.81 -21.66 -21.15
C ARG A 322 3.51 -20.60 -20.32
N LEU A 323 2.92 -20.24 -19.19
CA LEU A 323 3.44 -19.30 -18.20
C LEU A 323 3.67 -20.08 -16.92
N GLU A 324 4.92 -20.21 -16.49
CA GLU A 324 5.33 -21.12 -15.43
C GLU A 324 5.96 -20.36 -14.29
N GLY A 325 5.61 -20.77 -13.07
CA GLY A 325 6.17 -20.17 -11.86
C GLY A 325 5.82 -18.70 -11.71
N TRP A 326 4.57 -18.36 -12.01
CA TRP A 326 4.05 -17.02 -11.82
C TRP A 326 3.80 -16.77 -10.33
N THR A 327 4.63 -15.95 -9.73
CA THR A 327 4.53 -15.58 -8.32
C THR A 327 3.81 -14.24 -8.16
N TYR A 328 2.77 -14.26 -7.35
CA TYR A 328 2.07 -13.09 -6.85
C TYR A 328 2.49 -12.82 -5.42
N ARG A 329 2.70 -11.54 -5.09
CA ARG A 329 2.84 -11.09 -3.71
C ARG A 329 1.47 -10.78 -3.14
N ARG A 330 1.26 -11.17 -1.88
CA ARG A 330 0.04 -10.89 -1.10
C ARG A 330 0.24 -9.65 -0.24
N PHE A 331 -0.80 -8.84 -0.13
CA PHE A 331 -0.83 -7.60 0.63
C PHE A 331 -1.93 -7.63 1.68
N GLY A 332 -1.62 -7.05 2.84
CA GLY A 332 -2.53 -6.97 3.97
C GLY A 332 -3.85 -6.30 3.59
N ALA A 333 -4.94 -7.06 3.63
CA ALA A 333 -6.27 -6.54 3.35
C ALA A 333 -7.27 -7.21 4.30
N ASP A 334 -7.46 -6.58 5.46
CA ASP A 334 -8.46 -7.00 6.44
C ASP A 334 -9.87 -6.59 6.02
N GLU A 335 -10.85 -6.87 6.88
CA GLU A 335 -12.27 -6.58 6.70
C GLU A 335 -12.61 -5.09 6.46
N ARG A 336 -11.70 -4.15 6.77
CA ARG A 336 -11.87 -2.72 6.52
C ARG A 336 -11.22 -2.28 5.21
N VAL A 337 -10.04 -2.82 4.91
CA VAL A 337 -9.31 -2.50 3.67
C VAL A 337 -9.96 -3.17 2.45
N TRP A 338 -10.51 -4.37 2.63
CA TRP A 338 -11.05 -5.18 1.53
C TRP A 338 -12.28 -4.53 0.85
N PRO A 339 -13.33 -4.07 1.55
CA PRO A 339 -14.49 -3.42 0.92
C PRO A 339 -14.10 -2.18 0.13
N MET A 340 -13.16 -1.38 0.63
CA MET A 340 -12.68 -0.19 -0.07
C MET A 340 -12.04 -0.48 -1.43
N LYS A 341 -11.61 -1.72 -1.69
CA LYS A 341 -11.15 -2.12 -3.03
C LYS A 341 -12.26 -1.93 -4.07
N PHE A 342 -13.50 -2.26 -3.71
CA PHE A 342 -14.64 -2.33 -4.62
C PHE A 342 -15.42 -1.02 -4.65
N THR A 343 -15.68 -0.45 -3.48
CA THR A 343 -16.56 0.70 -3.31
C THR A 343 -15.90 1.78 -2.45
N PRO A 344 -14.73 2.31 -2.86
CA PRO A 344 -14.01 3.32 -2.10
C PRO A 344 -14.81 4.59 -1.86
N GLU A 345 -15.88 4.85 -2.60
CA GLU A 345 -16.76 6.02 -2.52
C GLU A 345 -17.80 5.95 -1.40
N VAL A 346 -18.06 4.77 -0.85
CA VAL A 346 -19.02 4.54 0.27
C VAL A 346 -18.43 3.69 1.40
N CYS A 347 -17.13 3.37 1.33
CA CYS A 347 -16.42 2.65 2.39
C CYS A 347 -15.21 3.44 2.89
N GLY A 348 -14.81 3.18 4.13
CA GLY A 348 -13.60 3.73 4.75
C GLY A 348 -12.84 2.68 5.57
N ILE A 349 -11.51 2.84 5.64
CA ILE A 349 -10.62 2.14 6.58
C ILE A 349 -10.83 2.67 8.00
N GLY A 350 -11.20 3.94 8.14
CA GLY A 350 -11.61 4.54 9.39
C GLY A 350 -12.78 3.79 10.05
N GLU A 351 -12.74 3.71 11.36
CA GLU A 351 -13.79 3.14 12.20
C GLU A 351 -14.64 4.28 12.75
N PRO A 352 -15.90 4.44 12.29
CA PRO A 352 -16.82 5.39 12.90
C PRO A 352 -17.10 4.99 14.34
N ARG A 353 -17.18 5.97 15.24
CA ARG A 353 -17.36 5.77 16.68
C ARG A 353 -18.60 6.51 17.20
N PRO A 354 -19.20 6.07 18.31
CA PRO A 354 -20.24 6.86 18.99
C PRO A 354 -19.73 8.27 19.31
N GLY A 355 -20.58 9.28 19.14
CA GLY A 355 -20.19 10.70 19.26
C GLY A 355 -19.58 11.30 17.98
N GLY A 356 -19.66 10.59 16.84
CA GLY A 356 -19.41 11.16 15.50
C GLY A 356 -17.94 11.24 15.08
N TRP A 357 -17.01 10.78 15.92
CA TRP A 357 -15.58 10.76 15.57
C TRP A 357 -15.20 9.46 14.83
N CYS A 358 -14.02 9.49 14.20
CA CYS A 358 -13.48 8.38 13.44
C CYS A 358 -12.12 7.96 14.02
N LEU A 359 -11.89 6.66 14.14
CA LEU A 359 -10.62 6.05 14.55
C LEU A 359 -9.92 5.40 13.34
N ALA A 360 -8.69 5.78 13.05
CA ALA A 360 -7.84 5.08 12.09
C ALA A 360 -6.76 4.28 12.82
N ARG A 361 -6.67 2.99 12.48
CA ARG A 361 -5.64 2.07 12.99
C ARG A 361 -4.61 1.77 11.90
N ARG A 362 -3.35 1.63 12.27
CA ARG A 362 -2.32 1.14 11.34
C ARG A 362 -2.51 -0.35 11.05
N ARG A 363 -3.13 -0.65 9.91
CA ARG A 363 -3.45 -2.02 9.45
C ARG A 363 -2.38 -2.66 8.55
N TRP A 364 -1.28 -1.95 8.28
CA TRP A 364 -0.17 -2.43 7.44
C TRP A 364 1.12 -2.62 8.24
N SER A 365 1.88 -3.65 7.88
CA SER A 365 3.15 -4.02 8.50
C SER A 365 4.38 -3.67 7.66
N ASP A 366 4.24 -3.56 6.34
CA ASP A 366 5.35 -3.30 5.42
C ASP A 366 5.16 -2.04 4.54
N PRO A 367 6.25 -1.48 3.98
CA PRO A 367 6.18 -0.26 3.17
C PRO A 367 5.33 -0.36 1.90
N ALA A 368 5.25 -1.53 1.26
CA ALA A 368 4.50 -1.66 0.01
C ALA A 368 2.99 -1.71 0.29
N SER A 369 2.55 -2.36 1.38
CA SER A 369 1.17 -2.24 1.86
C SER A 369 0.82 -0.79 2.28
N GLN A 370 1.77 -0.08 2.89
CA GLN A 370 1.60 1.35 3.22
C GLN A 370 1.40 2.21 1.96
N GLU A 371 2.19 1.99 0.92
CA GLU A 371 2.07 2.69 -0.37
C GLU A 371 0.67 2.51 -0.98
N LEU A 372 0.11 1.29 -0.90
CA LEU A 372 -1.21 1.00 -1.44
C LEU A 372 -2.32 1.74 -0.67
N VAL A 373 -2.27 1.71 0.67
CA VAL A 373 -3.22 2.47 1.50
C VAL A 373 -3.07 3.98 1.29
N MET A 374 -1.83 4.45 1.22
CA MET A 374 -1.49 5.86 1.00
C MET A 374 -2.10 6.39 -0.30
N ARG A 375 -1.91 5.69 -1.43
CA ARG A 375 -2.47 6.11 -2.72
C ARG A 375 -3.99 6.03 -2.80
N ARG A 376 -4.61 5.12 -2.03
CA ARG A 376 -6.06 5.01 -1.94
C ARG A 376 -6.70 6.23 -1.28
N TYR A 377 -6.01 6.86 -0.32
CA TYR A 377 -6.52 8.00 0.44
C TYR A 377 -6.04 9.34 -0.05
N LEU A 378 -4.78 9.46 -0.44
CA LEU A 378 -4.15 10.73 -0.73
C LEU A 378 -4.22 11.06 -2.22
N GLY A 379 -4.74 12.24 -2.55
CA GLY A 379 -4.61 12.81 -3.90
C GLY A 379 -3.19 13.34 -4.16
N ALA A 380 -2.88 13.73 -5.39
CA ALA A 380 -1.52 14.10 -5.80
C ALA A 380 -0.88 15.19 -4.93
N ALA A 381 -1.64 16.24 -4.60
CA ALA A 381 -1.18 17.32 -3.74
C ALA A 381 -0.83 16.84 -2.31
N GLU A 382 -1.60 15.90 -1.77
CA GLU A 382 -1.34 15.32 -0.45
C GLU A 382 -0.18 14.34 -0.48
N ARG A 383 -0.01 13.56 -1.56
CA ARG A 383 1.17 12.70 -1.76
C ARG A 383 2.46 13.51 -1.80
N ALA A 384 2.47 14.65 -2.49
CA ALA A 384 3.63 15.55 -2.49
C ALA A 384 4.00 16.04 -1.08
N ARG A 385 3.00 16.38 -0.25
CA ARG A 385 3.21 16.76 1.16
C ARG A 385 3.71 15.57 2.00
N TYR A 386 3.14 14.39 1.77
CA TYR A 386 3.54 13.15 2.43
C TYR A 386 5.00 12.77 2.13
N ASP A 387 5.43 12.90 0.87
CA ASP A 387 6.80 12.60 0.46
C ASP A 387 7.81 13.57 1.08
N GLY A 388 7.42 14.84 1.28
CA GLY A 388 8.21 15.84 2.00
C GLY A 388 8.31 15.62 3.51
N CYS A 389 7.48 14.74 4.11
CA CYS A 389 7.55 14.43 5.53
C CYS A 389 8.81 13.61 5.85
N ALA A 390 9.43 13.91 6.99
CA ALA A 390 10.49 13.07 7.56
C ALA A 390 9.99 11.61 7.70
N PRO A 391 10.83 10.59 7.43
CA PRO A 391 10.38 9.19 7.40
C PRO A 391 9.59 8.73 8.65
N ARG A 392 9.99 9.19 9.85
CA ARG A 392 9.31 8.88 11.12
C ARG A 392 7.93 9.55 11.24
N ALA A 393 7.71 10.67 10.58
CA ALA A 393 6.45 11.42 10.62
C ALA A 393 5.41 10.92 9.59
N ARG A 394 5.84 10.19 8.55
CA ARG A 394 4.96 9.73 7.47
C ARG A 394 3.80 8.85 7.96
N ALA A 395 4.08 7.86 8.80
CA ALA A 395 3.05 6.95 9.31
C ALA A 395 1.95 7.65 10.14
N PRO A 396 2.27 8.43 11.20
CA PRO A 396 1.24 9.16 11.95
C PRO A 396 0.54 10.23 11.11
N TRP A 397 1.25 10.89 10.18
CA TRP A 397 0.64 11.86 9.26
C TRP A 397 -0.40 11.21 8.36
N LEU A 398 -0.09 10.04 7.77
CA LEU A 398 -1.02 9.29 6.93
C LEU A 398 -2.25 8.82 7.72
N LEU A 399 -2.05 8.29 8.93
CA LEU A 399 -3.17 7.88 9.79
C LEU A 399 -4.10 9.06 10.10
N GLY A 400 -3.54 10.23 10.42
CA GLY A 400 -4.32 11.44 10.64
C GLY A 400 -5.17 11.82 9.42
N ARG A 401 -4.64 11.66 8.20
CA ARG A 401 -5.37 11.93 6.96
C ARG A 401 -6.48 10.91 6.70
N ILE A 402 -6.25 9.63 6.99
CA ILE A 402 -7.28 8.59 6.90
C ILE A 402 -8.43 8.92 7.86
N ALA A 403 -8.13 9.15 9.14
CA ALA A 403 -9.14 9.48 10.15
C ALA A 403 -9.92 10.74 9.77
N ALA A 404 -9.23 11.80 9.34
CA ALA A 404 -9.85 13.07 8.97
C ALA A 404 -10.77 12.96 7.76
N LYS A 405 -10.31 12.29 6.69
CA LYS A 405 -11.12 12.12 5.48
C LYS A 405 -12.36 11.29 5.77
N ASP A 406 -12.23 10.19 6.49
CA ASP A 406 -13.39 9.36 6.81
C ASP A 406 -14.33 10.04 7.81
N ALA A 407 -13.84 10.80 8.80
CA ALA A 407 -14.72 11.61 9.66
C ALA A 407 -15.56 12.63 8.86
N VAL A 408 -14.96 13.28 7.85
CA VAL A 408 -15.68 14.19 6.96
C VAL A 408 -16.67 13.44 6.08
N ARG A 409 -16.27 12.31 5.49
CA ARG A 409 -17.10 11.51 4.59
C ARG A 409 -18.30 10.91 5.31
N GLU A 410 -18.13 10.39 6.52
CA GLU A 410 -19.23 9.92 7.37
C GLU A 410 -20.25 11.03 7.62
N LEU A 411 -19.80 12.23 8.01
CA LEU A 411 -20.68 13.38 8.21
C LEU A 411 -21.43 13.77 6.91
N LEU A 412 -20.79 13.66 5.75
CA LEU A 412 -21.42 13.93 4.46
C LEU A 412 -22.44 12.86 4.09
N TRP A 413 -22.15 11.59 4.33
CA TRP A 413 -23.08 10.46 4.10
C TRP A 413 -24.32 10.55 4.98
N GLU A 414 -24.14 10.80 6.27
CA GLU A 414 -25.24 11.03 7.23
C GLU A 414 -26.12 12.22 6.80
N SER A 415 -25.53 13.18 6.09
CA SER A 415 -26.23 14.35 5.58
C SER A 415 -26.81 14.16 4.17
N GLY A 416 -26.78 12.95 3.61
CA GLY A 416 -27.36 12.64 2.30
C GLY A 416 -26.53 13.06 1.09
N ALA A 417 -25.21 13.27 1.23
CA ALA A 417 -24.36 13.69 0.11
C ALA A 417 -24.18 12.61 -0.98
N GLY A 418 -24.49 11.35 -0.69
CA GLY A 418 -24.25 10.22 -1.60
C GLY A 418 -22.78 9.80 -1.61
N PRO A 419 -22.31 9.10 -2.67
CA PRO A 419 -20.95 8.60 -2.74
C PRO A 419 -19.90 9.73 -2.76
N VAL A 420 -18.84 9.58 -1.97
CA VAL A 420 -17.74 10.55 -1.87
C VAL A 420 -16.41 9.81 -1.83
N PHE A 421 -15.55 10.02 -2.83
CA PHE A 421 -14.22 9.43 -2.89
C PHE A 421 -13.24 10.13 -1.93
N PRO A 422 -12.23 9.43 -1.39
CA PRO A 422 -11.21 10.06 -0.55
C PRO A 422 -10.49 11.24 -1.21
N ALA A 423 -10.26 11.19 -2.53
CA ALA A 423 -9.55 12.24 -3.25
C ALA A 423 -10.33 13.57 -3.34
N GLU A 424 -11.66 13.54 -3.22
CA GLU A 424 -12.52 14.72 -3.23
C GLU A 424 -12.42 15.55 -1.95
N ILE A 425 -11.90 14.94 -0.87
CA ILE A 425 -11.71 15.58 0.42
C ILE A 425 -10.21 15.77 0.65
N GLN A 426 -9.71 16.97 0.39
CA GLN A 426 -8.31 17.30 0.67
C GLN A 426 -8.18 17.83 2.10
N ILE A 427 -7.14 17.40 2.83
CA ILE A 427 -6.90 17.92 4.19
C ILE A 427 -5.69 18.86 4.21
N GLY A 428 -6.01 20.15 4.18
CA GLY A 428 -5.06 21.24 4.35
C GLY A 428 -4.84 21.62 5.81
N SER A 429 -4.19 22.76 6.00
CA SER A 429 -4.05 23.43 7.29
C SER A 429 -4.44 24.90 7.15
N ASP A 430 -5.02 25.50 8.19
CA ASP A 430 -5.23 26.95 8.25
C ASP A 430 -3.94 27.71 8.63
N GLY A 431 -4.02 29.04 8.72
CA GLY A 431 -2.89 29.91 9.11
C GLY A 431 -2.35 29.67 10.53
N HIS A 432 -3.06 28.90 11.34
CA HIS A 432 -2.67 28.49 12.70
C HIS A 432 -2.25 27.01 12.76
N GLY A 433 -2.16 26.32 11.62
CA GLY A 433 -1.76 24.92 11.51
C GLY A 433 -2.89 23.92 11.78
N ARG A 434 -4.13 24.36 12.02
CA ARG A 434 -5.25 23.45 12.29
C ARG A 434 -5.70 22.75 11.01
N PRO A 435 -6.11 21.47 11.09
CA PRO A 435 -6.59 20.76 9.91
C PRO A 435 -7.85 21.43 9.35
N ARG A 436 -7.88 21.63 8.02
CA ARG A 436 -9.04 22.14 7.30
C ARG A 436 -9.39 21.17 6.19
N ALA A 437 -10.63 20.74 6.13
CA ALA A 437 -11.14 20.01 4.98
C ALA A 437 -11.36 20.99 3.83
N GLU A 438 -10.83 20.66 2.67
CA GLU A 438 -10.87 21.48 1.46
C GLU A 438 -11.63 20.71 0.36
N GLY A 439 -12.27 21.46 -0.52
CA GLY A 439 -13.11 20.93 -1.60
C GLY A 439 -14.56 21.42 -1.49
N PRO A 440 -15.34 21.35 -2.59
CA PRO A 440 -16.71 21.87 -2.62
C PRO A 440 -17.64 21.22 -1.60
N LEU A 441 -17.49 19.91 -1.38
CA LEU A 441 -18.33 19.13 -0.44
C LEU A 441 -18.00 19.41 1.03
N ALA A 442 -16.76 19.82 1.33
CA ALA A 442 -16.27 19.99 2.69
C ALA A 442 -16.29 21.45 3.19
N HIS A 443 -16.80 22.37 2.37
CA HIS A 443 -16.82 23.78 2.71
C HIS A 443 -17.63 24.04 3.99
N GLY A 444 -17.08 24.87 4.88
CA GLY A 444 -17.71 25.24 6.15
C GLY A 444 -17.66 24.16 7.24
N LEU A 445 -17.10 22.97 6.98
CA LEU A 445 -16.93 21.95 8.00
C LEU A 445 -15.76 22.28 8.93
N HIS A 446 -16.00 22.11 10.23
CA HIS A 446 -14.97 22.16 11.24
C HIS A 446 -14.34 20.77 11.38
N LEU A 447 -13.01 20.72 11.41
CA LEU A 447 -12.26 19.47 11.49
C LEU A 447 -11.20 19.58 12.58
N THR A 448 -11.01 18.49 13.31
CA THR A 448 -9.94 18.33 14.28
C THR A 448 -9.40 16.91 14.20
N LEU A 449 -8.12 16.72 14.50
CA LEU A 449 -7.48 15.41 14.52
C LEU A 449 -6.39 15.32 15.57
N ALA A 450 -6.07 14.09 15.96
CA ALA A 450 -4.97 13.75 16.84
C ALA A 450 -4.40 12.38 16.45
N HIS A 451 -3.15 12.10 16.82
CA HIS A 451 -2.57 10.79 16.63
C HIS A 451 -1.61 10.44 17.76
N LYS A 452 -1.58 9.17 18.13
CA LYS A 452 -0.65 8.63 19.11
C LYS A 452 -0.32 7.19 18.73
N ASP A 453 0.96 6.85 18.78
CA ASP A 453 1.48 5.52 18.46
C ASP A 453 1.00 5.01 17.08
N ARG A 454 0.15 3.98 17.04
CA ARG A 454 -0.39 3.39 15.80
C ARG A 454 -1.84 3.80 15.52
N LEU A 455 -2.32 4.84 16.18
CA LEU A 455 -3.70 5.31 16.13
C LEU A 455 -3.78 6.78 15.72
N ALA A 456 -4.83 7.12 14.99
CA ALA A 456 -5.27 8.50 14.80
C ALA A 456 -6.77 8.62 14.98
N VAL A 457 -7.22 9.76 15.46
CA VAL A 457 -8.62 10.09 15.66
C VAL A 457 -8.93 11.42 14.99
N ALA A 458 -10.14 11.56 14.46
CA ALA A 458 -10.61 12.82 13.91
C ALA A 458 -12.11 13.00 14.15
N LEU A 459 -12.54 14.26 14.19
CA LEU A 459 -13.93 14.64 14.33
C LEU A 459 -14.25 15.79 13.38
N ALA A 460 -15.33 15.65 12.63
CA ALA A 460 -15.86 16.68 11.74
C ALA A 460 -17.23 17.15 12.24
N HIS A 461 -17.54 18.44 12.08
CA HIS A 461 -18.81 18.99 12.54
C HIS A 461 -19.25 20.22 11.74
N ARG A 462 -20.58 20.41 11.59
CA ARG A 462 -21.18 21.52 10.82
C ARG A 462 -21.39 22.80 11.62
N ALA A 463 -21.88 22.70 12.85
CA ALA A 463 -22.39 23.86 13.58
C ALA A 463 -21.32 24.67 14.32
N GLY A 464 -20.08 24.19 14.42
CA GLY A 464 -19.03 24.95 15.08
C GLY A 464 -17.75 24.18 15.35
N PRO A 465 -16.73 24.88 15.88
CA PRO A 465 -15.43 24.30 16.22
C PRO A 465 -15.56 23.14 17.20
N VAL A 466 -14.80 22.09 16.92
CA VAL A 466 -14.72 20.88 17.72
C VAL A 466 -13.26 20.53 17.97
N GLY A 467 -12.98 19.78 19.04
CA GLY A 467 -11.66 19.33 19.42
C GLY A 467 -11.69 17.85 19.78
N ILE A 468 -10.65 17.13 19.36
CA ILE A 468 -10.44 15.73 19.71
C ILE A 468 -8.98 15.50 20.07
N ASP A 469 -8.73 14.61 21.01
CA ASP A 469 -7.39 14.21 21.40
C ASP A 469 -7.31 12.72 21.72
N ILE A 470 -6.09 12.17 21.62
CA ILE A 470 -5.79 10.79 21.97
C ILE A 470 -4.43 10.70 22.67
N GLU A 471 -4.39 10.05 23.82
CA GLU A 471 -3.16 9.86 24.60
C GLU A 471 -3.05 8.43 25.13
N ARG A 472 -1.86 7.85 25.05
CA ARG A 472 -1.57 6.57 25.71
C ARG A 472 -1.63 6.76 27.22
N VAL A 473 -2.25 5.82 27.94
CA VAL A 473 -2.27 5.85 29.40
C VAL A 473 -0.84 5.97 29.90
N THR A 474 -0.58 6.97 30.75
CA THR A 474 0.79 7.35 31.10
C THR A 474 1.47 6.28 31.96
N ASP A 475 2.71 5.95 31.58
CA ASP A 475 3.60 5.12 32.40
C ASP A 475 4.23 5.95 33.55
N ASP A 476 4.15 7.29 33.50
CA ASP A 476 4.59 8.22 34.55
C ASP A 476 3.45 9.16 34.99
N PRO A 477 2.58 8.71 35.92
CA PRO A 477 1.53 9.55 36.50
C PRO A 477 2.05 10.82 37.19
N ARG A 478 3.24 10.77 37.80
CA ARG A 478 3.80 11.88 38.60
C ARG A 478 4.20 13.06 37.72
N ALA A 479 4.68 12.81 36.50
CA ALA A 479 4.94 13.88 35.55
C ALA A 479 3.67 14.66 35.20
N LEU A 480 2.57 13.95 34.95
CA LEU A 480 1.30 14.57 34.56
C LEU A 480 0.70 15.39 35.70
N GLU A 481 0.80 14.89 36.92
CA GLU A 481 0.37 15.59 38.14
C GLU A 481 1.12 16.90 38.39
N ARG A 482 2.42 16.94 38.09
CA ARG A 482 3.24 18.15 38.30
C ARG A 482 2.98 19.22 37.24
N ILE A 483 2.76 18.82 36.00
CA ILE A 483 2.79 19.73 34.86
C ILE A 483 1.38 20.15 34.42
N ALA A 484 0.42 19.23 34.46
CA ALA A 484 -0.85 19.40 33.76
C ALA A 484 -2.09 19.46 34.66
N LEU A 485 -2.00 18.99 35.92
CA LEU A 485 -3.17 18.81 36.78
C LEU A 485 -3.04 19.57 38.11
N SER A 486 -4.06 20.33 38.45
CA SER A 486 -4.21 21.02 39.73
C SER A 486 -4.52 20.03 40.88
N PRO A 487 -4.36 20.43 42.15
CA PRO A 487 -4.79 19.60 43.27
C PRO A 487 -6.26 19.18 43.22
N ALA A 488 -7.15 20.03 42.70
CA ALA A 488 -8.57 19.72 42.55
C ALA A 488 -8.80 18.65 41.47
N GLU A 489 -8.07 18.72 40.36
CA GLU A 489 -8.17 17.75 39.28
C GLU A 489 -7.57 16.38 39.67
N ARG A 490 -6.53 16.37 40.51
CA ARG A 490 -6.00 15.12 41.08
C ARG A 490 -7.05 14.41 41.95
N ARG A 491 -7.76 15.16 42.81
CA ARG A 491 -8.89 14.61 43.59
C ARG A 491 -10.02 14.15 42.69
N LEU A 492 -10.34 14.89 41.63
CA LEU A 492 -11.34 14.47 40.65
C LEU A 492 -10.97 13.14 39.98
N ALA A 493 -9.70 12.94 39.64
CA ALA A 493 -9.24 11.67 39.10
C ALA A 493 -9.36 10.53 40.12
N ASP A 494 -9.08 10.78 41.40
CA ASP A 494 -9.26 9.82 42.49
C ASP A 494 -10.74 9.44 42.67
N ASP A 495 -11.63 10.44 42.66
CA ASP A 495 -13.07 10.24 42.77
C ASP A 495 -13.64 9.47 41.56
N LEU A 496 -13.16 9.78 40.35
CA LEU A 496 -13.54 9.05 39.13
C LEU A 496 -13.05 7.60 39.18
N HIS A 497 -11.82 7.38 39.65
CA HIS A 497 -11.27 6.04 39.83
C HIS A 497 -12.10 5.22 40.83
N ALA A 498 -12.46 5.81 41.98
CA ALA A 498 -13.24 5.13 43.01
C ALA A 498 -14.67 4.75 42.57
N ARG A 499 -15.27 5.53 41.66
CA ARG A 499 -16.63 5.27 41.13
C ARG A 499 -16.70 4.15 40.09
N HIS A 500 -15.57 3.78 39.47
CA HIS A 500 -15.54 2.74 38.44
C HIS A 500 -15.01 1.41 39.02
N ALA A 501 -15.59 0.29 38.56
CA ALA A 501 -15.28 -1.03 39.11
C ALA A 501 -13.76 -1.33 39.08
N PRO A 502 -13.20 -1.91 40.17
CA PRO A 502 -11.82 -2.37 40.21
C PRO A 502 -11.54 -3.31 39.01
N GLY A 503 -10.53 -2.98 38.21
CA GLY A 503 -10.11 -3.77 37.05
C GLY A 503 -10.45 -3.17 35.68
N HIS A 504 -11.32 -2.16 35.61
CA HIS A 504 -11.65 -1.54 34.32
C HIS A 504 -10.69 -0.41 33.93
N THR A 505 -10.22 0.42 34.87
CA THR A 505 -9.28 1.54 34.59
C THR A 505 -8.53 1.94 35.86
N GLY A 506 -7.19 1.94 35.86
CA GLY A 506 -6.37 2.39 37.00
C GLY A 506 -6.30 3.92 37.14
N ARG A 507 -5.78 4.44 38.25
CA ARG A 507 -5.62 5.89 38.47
C ARG A 507 -4.89 6.64 37.34
N ALA A 508 -3.86 6.01 36.76
CA ALA A 508 -3.13 6.56 35.61
C ALA A 508 -4.04 6.87 34.41
N TYR A 509 -5.05 6.04 34.16
CA TYR A 509 -6.04 6.26 33.11
C TYR A 509 -6.79 7.57 33.33
N TRP A 510 -7.29 7.81 34.55
CA TRP A 510 -8.09 9.00 34.84
C TRP A 510 -7.27 10.28 34.80
N LEU A 511 -6.00 10.24 35.24
CA LEU A 511 -5.09 11.38 35.06
C LEU A 511 -4.87 11.68 33.58
N THR A 512 -4.59 10.65 32.76
CA THR A 512 -4.48 10.80 31.30
C THR A 512 -5.78 11.32 30.69
N ALA A 513 -6.94 10.88 31.18
CA ALA A 513 -8.25 11.31 30.69
C ALA A 513 -8.51 12.80 30.93
N LEU A 514 -8.19 13.32 32.12
CA LEU A 514 -8.32 14.75 32.41
C LEU A 514 -7.36 15.58 31.54
N TRP A 515 -6.15 15.08 31.29
CA TRP A 515 -5.20 15.71 30.37
C TRP A 515 -5.73 15.74 28.93
N CYS A 516 -6.17 14.60 28.43
CA CYS A 516 -6.74 14.46 27.09
C CYS A 516 -7.98 15.37 26.93
N ALA A 517 -8.79 15.52 27.98
CA ALA A 517 -9.93 16.44 27.99
C ALA A 517 -9.53 17.91 27.83
N LYS A 518 -8.45 18.35 28.51
CA LYS A 518 -7.89 19.69 28.33
C LYS A 518 -7.39 19.92 26.90
N GLN A 519 -6.74 18.91 26.30
CA GLN A 519 -6.28 18.98 24.92
C GLN A 519 -7.43 19.11 23.93
N ALA A 520 -8.49 18.31 24.10
CA ALA A 520 -9.69 18.37 23.27
C ALA A 520 -10.36 19.75 23.38
N ALA A 521 -10.59 20.25 24.61
CA ALA A 521 -11.17 21.56 24.84
C ALA A 521 -10.34 22.69 24.23
N ALA A 522 -9.01 22.62 24.38
CA ALA A 522 -8.11 23.60 23.77
C ALA A 522 -8.24 23.62 22.26
N LYS A 523 -8.20 22.46 21.60
CA LYS A 523 -8.36 22.36 20.13
C LYS A 523 -9.70 22.93 19.67
N ALA A 524 -10.78 22.73 20.43
CA ALA A 524 -12.10 23.29 20.12
C ALA A 524 -12.12 24.82 20.23
N ALA A 525 -11.49 25.39 21.27
CA ALA A 525 -11.29 26.83 21.39
C ALA A 525 -10.31 27.39 20.34
N GLY A 526 -9.62 26.49 19.64
CA GLY A 526 -8.60 26.82 18.67
C GLY A 526 -7.21 27.06 19.26
N ASN A 527 -7.11 26.97 20.58
CA ASN A 527 -5.90 26.84 21.36
C ASN A 527 -5.15 25.52 21.04
N GLY A 528 -3.83 25.46 21.10
CA GLY A 528 -3.24 24.35 21.88
C GLY A 528 -3.36 24.72 23.36
N PRO A 529 -3.36 23.79 24.33
CA PRO A 529 -3.31 24.18 25.74
C PRO A 529 -2.01 24.94 26.07
N GLY A 530 -1.03 24.92 25.15
CA GLY A 530 0.14 25.77 25.16
C GLY A 530 1.05 25.45 26.34
N ARG A 531 1.72 26.47 26.87
CA ARG A 531 2.60 26.35 28.05
C ARG A 531 1.84 26.44 29.38
N ARG A 532 0.51 26.58 29.37
CA ARG A 532 -0.30 26.85 30.57
C ARG A 532 -1.47 25.88 30.75
N PRO A 533 -1.21 24.57 30.82
CA PRO A 533 -2.26 23.55 30.96
C PRO A 533 -3.06 23.66 32.26
N LEU A 534 -2.52 24.30 33.29
CA LEU A 534 -3.20 24.53 34.57
C LEU A 534 -4.30 25.61 34.50
N GLU A 535 -4.30 26.47 33.47
CA GLU A 535 -5.36 27.47 33.26
C GLU A 535 -6.63 26.86 32.64
N TRP A 536 -6.55 25.62 32.14
CA TRP A 536 -7.71 24.86 31.68
C TRP A 536 -8.22 24.02 32.84
N VAL A 537 -9.40 24.34 33.37
CA VAL A 537 -9.90 23.74 34.63
C VAL A 537 -10.94 22.66 34.33
N VAL A 538 -10.70 21.44 34.79
CA VAL A 538 -11.63 20.32 34.63
C VAL A 538 -12.53 20.15 35.86
N THR A 539 -13.83 19.99 35.63
CA THR A 539 -14.87 19.76 36.65
C THR A 539 -15.81 18.62 36.23
N PRO A 540 -16.51 17.95 37.17
CA PRO A 540 -17.49 16.93 36.83
C PRO A 540 -18.62 17.44 35.92
N ALA A 541 -19.13 16.58 35.04
CA ALA A 541 -20.36 16.82 34.29
C ALA A 541 -21.26 15.56 34.27
N PRO A 542 -22.57 15.70 33.97
CA PRO A 542 -23.49 14.55 33.90
C PRO A 542 -23.16 13.58 32.76
N GLY A 543 -23.52 12.30 32.94
CA GLY A 543 -23.47 11.29 31.88
C GLY A 543 -22.07 10.86 31.46
N GLY A 544 -21.13 10.78 32.42
CA GLY A 544 -19.76 10.31 32.18
C GLY A 544 -18.83 11.31 31.49
N ALA A 545 -19.34 12.50 31.12
CA ALA A 545 -18.55 13.59 30.58
C ALA A 545 -17.82 14.40 31.67
N VAL A 546 -16.88 15.23 31.25
CA VAL A 546 -16.26 16.27 32.08
C VAL A 546 -16.48 17.65 31.45
N ARG A 547 -16.51 18.68 32.28
CA ARG A 547 -16.57 20.08 31.81
C ARG A 547 -15.19 20.69 31.96
N VAL A 548 -14.65 21.23 30.87
CA VAL A 548 -13.38 21.95 30.86
C VAL A 548 -13.65 23.44 30.62
N VAL A 549 -13.20 24.30 31.52
CA VAL A 549 -13.30 25.76 31.37
C VAL A 549 -11.97 26.28 30.85
N SER A 550 -12.01 27.02 29.74
CA SER A 550 -10.85 27.66 29.13
C SER A 550 -10.35 28.86 29.95
N PRO A 551 -9.14 29.38 29.69
CA PRO A 551 -8.60 30.55 30.40
C PRO A 551 -9.46 31.82 30.26
N ASP A 552 -10.22 31.95 29.16
CA ASP A 552 -11.17 33.04 28.92
C ASP A 552 -12.60 32.75 29.47
N GLY A 553 -12.75 31.69 30.27
CA GLY A 553 -13.99 31.36 30.99
C GLY A 553 -15.04 30.61 30.17
N ARG A 554 -14.73 30.14 28.96
CA ARG A 554 -15.68 29.40 28.11
C ARG A 554 -15.75 27.93 28.55
N PRO A 555 -16.95 27.38 28.81
CA PRO A 555 -17.09 25.98 29.15
C PRO A 555 -17.15 25.11 27.89
N HIS A 556 -16.44 23.99 27.92
CA HIS A 556 -16.48 22.92 26.93
C HIS A 556 -16.96 21.63 27.60
N LEU A 557 -18.00 21.01 27.05
CA LEU A 557 -18.38 19.65 27.45
C LEU A 557 -17.50 18.66 26.69
N VAL A 558 -16.86 17.76 27.42
CA VAL A 558 -15.90 16.80 26.86
C VAL A 558 -16.29 15.38 27.24
N HIS A 559 -16.41 14.53 26.23
CA HIS A 559 -16.70 13.11 26.37
C HIS A 559 -15.39 12.31 26.37
N LEU A 560 -15.43 11.13 26.98
CA LEU A 560 -14.29 10.24 27.16
C LEU A 560 -14.65 8.86 26.64
N ASP A 561 -13.71 8.24 25.92
CA ASP A 561 -13.75 6.82 25.53
C ASP A 561 -12.33 6.26 25.65
N SER A 562 -12.18 4.95 25.46
CA SER A 562 -10.88 4.29 25.43
C SER A 562 -10.78 3.32 24.27
N VAL A 563 -9.59 3.21 23.72
CA VAL A 563 -9.27 2.26 22.67
C VAL A 563 -7.96 1.58 23.02
N ASP A 564 -7.85 0.29 22.73
CA ASP A 564 -6.61 -0.45 22.93
C ASP A 564 -5.91 -0.69 21.59
N ASP A 565 -4.57 -0.69 21.60
CA ASP A 565 -3.74 -1.21 20.52
C ASP A 565 -2.57 -2.06 21.06
N LEU A 566 -1.64 -2.47 20.19
CA LEU A 566 -0.49 -3.29 20.61
C LEU A 566 0.48 -2.59 21.58
N SER A 567 0.43 -1.27 21.70
CA SER A 567 1.24 -0.47 22.63
C SER A 567 0.55 -0.24 23.97
N GLY A 568 -0.72 -0.63 24.10
CA GLY A 568 -1.50 -0.55 25.33
C GLY A 568 -2.80 0.21 25.13
N ARG A 569 -3.34 0.73 26.24
CA ARG A 569 -4.59 1.48 26.27
C ARG A 569 -4.36 2.96 25.99
N HIS A 570 -5.27 3.56 25.23
CA HIS A 570 -5.34 4.99 24.94
C HIS A 570 -6.66 5.56 25.42
N VAL A 571 -6.60 6.80 25.93
CA VAL A 571 -7.78 7.61 26.20
C VAL A 571 -8.06 8.47 24.99
N VAL A 572 -9.32 8.57 24.59
CA VAL A 572 -9.81 9.49 23.58
C VAL A 572 -10.74 10.49 24.27
N ALA A 573 -10.54 11.78 24.01
CA ALA A 573 -11.41 12.83 24.50
C ALA A 573 -11.88 13.72 23.35
N TRP A 574 -13.16 14.09 23.32
CA TRP A 574 -13.69 14.97 22.29
C TRP A 574 -14.75 15.94 22.80
N THR A 575 -14.80 17.13 22.20
CA THR A 575 -15.87 18.10 22.38
C THR A 575 -16.92 17.88 21.30
N GLY A 576 -18.19 17.73 21.63
CA GLY A 576 -19.21 17.51 20.61
C GLY A 576 -20.53 16.99 21.17
N PRO A 577 -21.45 16.56 20.29
CA PRO A 577 -22.72 15.97 20.73
C PRO A 577 -22.47 14.74 21.61
N ARG A 578 -23.45 14.44 22.47
CA ARG A 578 -23.41 13.25 23.34
C ARG A 578 -23.17 11.99 22.49
N PRO A 579 -22.52 10.96 23.05
CA PRO A 579 -22.56 9.63 22.45
C PRO A 579 -24.03 9.19 22.43
N GLU A 580 -24.66 9.29 21.28
CA GLU A 580 -25.86 8.51 20.99
C GLU A 580 -25.38 7.17 20.41
N ASP A 581 -26.05 6.08 20.81
CA ASP A 581 -25.85 4.81 20.14
C ASP A 581 -26.18 5.03 18.66
N ARG A 582 -25.21 4.77 17.79
CA ARG A 582 -25.45 4.67 16.34
C ARG A 582 -26.21 3.36 16.08
N THR A 583 -27.41 3.20 16.65
CA THR A 583 -28.34 2.14 16.29
C THR A 583 -29.04 2.56 15.01
N GLY A 584 -28.51 2.11 13.87
CA GLY A 584 -29.23 2.15 12.61
C GLY A 584 -28.63 2.99 11.48
N THR A 585 -27.31 3.22 11.46
CA THR A 585 -26.66 3.21 10.15
C THR A 585 -26.50 1.74 9.79
N ASP A 586 -27.41 1.23 8.97
CA ASP A 586 -26.98 0.31 7.92
C ASP A 586 -25.75 0.99 7.33
N THR A 587 -24.55 0.53 7.74
CA THR A 587 -23.41 0.51 6.83
C THR A 587 -24.06 0.03 5.56
N LEU A 588 -24.19 0.86 4.52
CA LEU A 588 -24.83 0.46 3.26
C LEU A 588 -24.33 -0.95 3.01
N THR A 589 -25.17 -1.95 3.30
CA THR A 589 -24.75 -3.33 3.21
C THR A 589 -24.40 -3.39 1.75
N PRO A 590 -23.12 -3.60 1.38
CA PRO A 590 -22.73 -3.58 -0.02
C PRO A 590 -23.76 -4.48 -0.68
N THR A 591 -24.62 -3.88 -1.52
CA THR A 591 -25.83 -4.54 -2.07
C THR A 591 -25.43 -5.96 -2.33
N GLU A 592 -26.02 -6.90 -1.57
CA GLU A 592 -25.53 -8.27 -1.42
C GLU A 592 -24.77 -8.69 -2.67
N ALA A 593 -23.45 -8.51 -2.62
CA ALA A 593 -22.58 -9.20 -3.51
C ALA A 593 -22.53 -10.59 -2.87
N THR A 594 -23.65 -11.31 -2.99
CA THR A 594 -23.81 -12.72 -2.67
C THR A 594 -22.77 -13.44 -3.50
N HIS A 595 -21.56 -13.49 -2.96
CA HIS A 595 -20.41 -14.10 -3.58
C HIS A 595 -20.01 -15.24 -2.66
N GLY A 596 -20.77 -16.33 -2.83
CA GLY A 596 -20.44 -17.69 -2.42
C GLY A 596 -20.33 -17.90 -0.91
N SER A 597 -21.40 -18.46 -0.33
CA SER A 597 -21.23 -19.43 0.76
C SER A 597 -20.44 -20.65 0.28
#